data_AF-A0A9W7T2G6-F1
#
_entry.id   AF-A0A9W7T2G6-F1
#
_cell.length_a   1.000
_cell.length_b   1.000
_cell.length_c   1.000
_cell.angle_alpha   90.00
_cell.angle_beta   90.00
_cell.angle_gamma   90.00
#
_symmetry.space_group_name_H-M   'P 1'
#
loop_
_entity.id
_entity.type
_entity.pdbx_description
1 polymer ?
#
loop_
_entity_poly.entity_id
_entity_poly.type
_entity_poly.pdbx_seq_one_letter_code
_entity_poly.pdbx_strand_id
1 'polypeptide(L)'
;MYMGPPISESFDVHDIPNAGRGVVVTQDVPARTVLLDSGGPHAHVIFRQYRKEVCAHCFEYDRGRTLPVRDGTTGKVFCSEMCQVKWTGHQGLLAVQAWRQLHSFTQSRSKFVTDVNSIPPSTSRPSKFVVDAGWAKADDARLRTQNATRKPKPSPSQAIDPDILSLLLSAIVFYHNHRQEWDSEVLALAMDDEPYRSQEDLDQHCASYLQLATLLPSDLVPSCTSHVCRTIVEAGSHNAFGIRAGGEDGEEYLGYAVYPSASYFNHSCAPNLVKRRVGRAWEFAAGRDVRQGEQLCITYLGGEEKGLRLAERRRRLRDAWGFECMCERCQEEQGGHGVS
;
A
#
# COMPACT_ATOMS: atom_id res chain seq x y z
N MET A 1 -0.51 -9.42 23.42
CA MET A 1 -1.82 -8.79 23.23
C MET A 1 -2.24 -9.17 21.83
N TYR A 2 -3.34 -9.91 21.65
CA TYR A 2 -3.79 -10.32 20.31
C TYR A 2 -4.13 -9.05 19.52
N MET A 3 -3.51 -8.82 18.36
CA MET A 3 -3.88 -7.68 17.50
C MET A 3 -4.04 -8.16 16.06
N GLY A 4 -5.23 -8.70 15.77
CA GLY A 4 -5.72 -8.94 14.42
C GLY A 4 -6.59 -7.77 13.94
N PRO A 5 -7.82 -7.99 13.43
CA PRO A 5 -8.72 -6.93 12.93
C PRO A 5 -8.84 -5.72 13.88
N PRO A 6 -9.19 -4.52 13.38
CA PRO A 6 -9.35 -3.33 14.23
C PRO A 6 -10.36 -3.63 15.36
N ILE A 7 -9.97 -3.31 16.59
CA ILE A 7 -10.78 -3.52 17.80
C ILE A 7 -11.18 -2.16 18.35
N SER A 8 -12.48 -1.97 18.60
CA SER A 8 -13.03 -0.76 19.22
C SER A 8 -14.19 -1.14 20.12
N GLU A 9 -14.46 -0.35 21.15
CA GLU A 9 -15.67 -0.53 21.97
C GLU A 9 -16.96 -0.26 21.17
N SER A 10 -16.84 0.46 20.04
CA SER A 10 -17.98 0.91 19.23
C SER A 10 -18.26 0.06 18.00
N PHE A 11 -17.39 -0.90 17.66
CA PHE A 11 -17.59 -1.78 16.50
C PHE A 11 -16.79 -3.08 16.61
N ASP A 12 -17.25 -4.09 15.88
CA ASP A 12 -16.59 -5.38 15.70
C ASP A 12 -16.39 -5.69 14.21
N VAL A 13 -15.51 -6.65 13.91
CA VAL A 13 -15.35 -7.20 12.55
C VAL A 13 -16.19 -8.46 12.40
N HIS A 14 -17.02 -8.48 11.37
CA HIS A 14 -17.96 -9.55 11.05
C HIS A 14 -17.73 -10.09 9.63
N ASP A 15 -18.15 -11.33 9.39
CA ASP A 15 -18.36 -11.84 8.04
C ASP A 15 -19.64 -11.25 7.44
N ILE A 16 -19.49 -10.51 6.35
CA ILE A 16 -20.53 -9.85 5.60
C ILE A 16 -20.87 -10.72 4.37
N PRO A 17 -22.14 -11.13 4.20
CA PRO A 17 -22.57 -11.91 3.04
C PRO A 17 -22.16 -11.25 1.72
N ASN A 18 -21.43 -11.99 0.88
CA ASN A 18 -20.93 -11.55 -0.43
C ASN A 18 -19.92 -10.37 -0.41
N ALA A 19 -19.41 -9.97 0.76
CA ALA A 19 -18.42 -8.89 0.89
C ALA A 19 -17.22 -9.25 1.77
N GLY A 20 -17.09 -10.51 2.20
CA GLY A 20 -15.97 -10.95 3.03
C GLY A 20 -16.07 -10.36 4.43
N ARG A 21 -14.97 -9.84 4.98
CA ARG A 21 -14.99 -9.22 6.31
C ARG A 21 -15.42 -7.75 6.21
N GLY A 22 -16.09 -7.24 7.24
CA GLY A 22 -16.47 -5.84 7.32
C GLY A 22 -16.65 -5.38 8.77
N VAL A 23 -16.67 -4.06 8.96
CA VAL A 23 -16.79 -3.45 10.29
C VAL A 23 -18.25 -3.09 10.57
N VAL A 24 -18.80 -3.54 11.71
CA VAL A 24 -20.21 -3.32 12.10
C VAL A 24 -20.26 -2.66 13.47
N VAL A 25 -21.06 -1.60 13.62
CA VAL A 25 -21.16 -0.91 14.92
C VAL A 25 -21.94 -1.75 15.95
N THR A 26 -21.45 -1.77 17.17
CA THR A 26 -22.03 -2.52 18.30
C THR A 26 -23.02 -1.67 19.11
N GLN A 27 -23.08 -0.37 18.84
CA GLN A 27 -23.94 0.61 19.48
C GLN A 27 -24.30 1.75 18.51
N ASP A 28 -25.27 2.58 18.87
CA ASP A 28 -25.56 3.82 18.12
C ASP A 28 -24.34 4.77 18.20
N VAL A 29 -23.89 5.24 17.04
CA VAL A 29 -22.75 6.14 16.89
C VAL A 29 -23.22 7.50 16.37
N PRO A 30 -23.07 8.59 17.13
CA PRO A 30 -23.39 9.93 16.66
C PRO A 30 -22.47 10.39 15.53
N ALA A 31 -22.99 11.27 14.66
CA ALA A 31 -22.20 11.95 13.65
C ALA A 31 -20.96 12.64 14.24
N ARG A 32 -19.87 12.65 13.48
CA ARG A 32 -18.54 13.22 13.81
C ARG A 32 -17.78 12.48 14.91
N THR A 33 -18.29 11.36 15.42
CA THR A 33 -17.52 10.48 16.31
C THR A 33 -16.33 9.89 15.55
N VAL A 34 -15.11 10.08 16.05
CA VAL A 34 -13.91 9.42 15.53
C VAL A 34 -13.93 7.96 15.98
N LEU A 35 -13.87 7.05 15.01
CA LEU A 35 -14.00 5.62 15.22
C LEU A 35 -12.65 4.91 15.10
N LEU A 36 -11.78 5.37 14.21
CA LEU A 36 -10.47 4.76 13.99
C LEU A 36 -9.41 5.82 13.66
N ASP A 37 -8.27 5.75 14.34
CA ASP A 37 -6.98 6.26 13.85
C ASP A 37 -6.17 5.05 13.39
N SER A 38 -5.78 5.03 12.12
CA SER A 38 -5.08 3.89 11.54
C SER A 38 -3.65 3.74 12.05
N GLY A 39 -3.08 4.76 12.69
CA GLY A 39 -1.64 4.88 12.85
C GLY A 39 -0.92 5.07 11.51
N GLY A 40 0.41 5.00 11.53
CA GLY A 40 1.22 5.06 10.31
C GLY A 40 1.14 3.78 9.48
N PRO A 41 1.49 3.83 8.18
CA PRO A 41 1.42 2.64 7.33
C PRO A 41 2.55 1.65 7.62
N HIS A 42 2.25 0.38 7.37
CA HIS A 42 3.16 -0.76 7.54
C HIS A 42 4.11 -0.90 6.37
N ALA A 43 3.67 -0.50 5.18
CA ALA A 43 4.55 -0.25 4.05
C ALA A 43 3.99 0.89 3.20
N HIS A 44 4.88 1.58 2.50
CA HIS A 44 4.49 2.66 1.60
C HIS A 44 5.57 2.91 0.54
N VAL A 45 5.14 3.56 -0.53
CA VAL A 45 6.01 4.11 -1.57
C VAL A 45 5.53 5.50 -1.94
N ILE A 46 6.48 6.43 -2.05
CA ILE A 46 6.29 7.72 -2.72
C ILE A 46 6.92 7.54 -4.09
N PHE A 47 6.17 7.81 -5.16
CA PHE A 47 6.68 7.60 -6.51
C PHE A 47 7.90 8.46 -6.79
N ARG A 48 8.81 7.92 -7.59
CA ARG A 48 10.10 8.54 -7.91
C ARG A 48 9.96 9.95 -8.45
N GLN A 49 8.91 10.24 -9.22
CA GLN A 49 8.66 11.58 -9.76
C GLN A 49 8.40 12.62 -8.66
N TYR A 50 7.81 12.22 -7.53
CA TYR A 50 7.46 13.10 -6.42
C TYR A 50 8.42 13.05 -5.22
N ARG A 51 9.49 12.23 -5.29
CA ARG A 51 10.41 11.99 -4.16
C ARG A 51 11.15 13.23 -3.63
N LYS A 52 11.13 14.34 -4.38
CA LYS A 52 11.72 15.64 -3.99
C LYS A 52 10.68 16.64 -3.47
N GLU A 53 9.41 16.30 -3.56
CA GLU A 53 8.28 17.22 -3.34
C GLU A 53 7.36 16.73 -2.23
N VAL A 54 7.46 15.46 -1.85
CA VAL A 54 6.64 14.83 -0.81
C VAL A 54 7.49 14.51 0.42
N CYS A 55 7.03 14.96 1.58
CA CYS A 55 7.70 14.72 2.85
C CYS A 55 7.75 13.22 3.14
N ALA A 56 8.95 12.67 3.31
CA ALA A 56 9.15 11.25 3.58
C ALA A 56 8.60 10.78 4.92
N HIS A 57 8.28 11.70 5.84
CA HIS A 57 7.66 11.36 7.12
C HIS A 57 6.14 11.45 7.11
N CYS A 58 5.60 12.62 6.76
CA CYS A 58 4.18 12.94 6.95
C CYS A 58 3.38 13.05 5.65
N PHE A 59 4.01 12.78 4.50
CA PHE A 59 3.38 12.87 3.18
C PHE A 59 2.81 14.26 2.81
N GLU A 60 3.28 15.30 3.49
CA GLU A 60 3.01 16.69 3.10
C GLU A 60 3.54 16.93 1.69
N TYR A 61 2.76 17.61 0.86
CA TYR A 61 3.09 17.94 -0.51
C TYR A 61 2.70 19.38 -0.80
N ASP A 62 3.61 20.12 -1.42
CA ASP A 62 3.46 21.56 -1.60
C ASP A 62 3.47 21.96 -3.08
N ARG A 63 2.50 21.42 -3.84
CA ARG A 63 2.21 21.83 -5.23
C ARG A 63 3.45 21.84 -6.13
N GLY A 64 4.24 20.77 -6.05
CA GLY A 64 5.45 20.57 -6.86
C GLY A 64 6.68 21.32 -6.34
N ARG A 65 6.58 22.09 -5.25
CA ARG A 65 7.73 22.77 -4.67
C ARG A 65 8.64 21.76 -4.00
N THR A 66 9.94 21.88 -4.26
CA THR A 66 10.94 21.09 -3.54
C THR A 66 10.96 21.48 -2.07
N LEU A 67 10.81 20.50 -1.19
CA LEU A 67 10.74 20.74 0.25
C LEU A 67 12.07 21.26 0.84
N PRO A 68 12.01 22.02 1.96
CA PRO A 68 13.15 22.78 2.48
C PRO A 68 14.28 21.92 3.05
N VAL A 69 13.95 20.78 3.69
CA VAL A 69 14.94 19.92 4.33
C VAL A 69 15.23 18.73 3.44
N ARG A 70 16.51 18.54 3.07
CA ARG A 70 16.94 17.53 2.09
C ARG A 70 18.05 16.68 2.67
N ASP A 71 17.83 15.37 2.72
CA ASP A 71 18.87 14.41 3.09
C ASP A 71 19.47 13.80 1.82
N GLY A 72 20.62 14.32 1.40
CA GLY A 72 21.36 13.80 0.24
C GLY A 72 21.89 12.38 0.42
N THR A 73 21.92 11.84 1.65
CA THR A 73 22.43 10.49 1.91
C THR A 73 21.36 9.42 1.66
N THR A 74 20.10 9.70 2.01
CA THR A 74 18.97 8.79 1.81
C THR A 74 18.10 9.17 0.60
N GLY A 75 18.33 10.35 0.02
CA GLY A 75 17.52 10.91 -1.06
C GLY A 75 16.12 11.36 -0.64
N LYS A 76 15.87 11.45 0.68
CA LYS A 76 14.58 11.84 1.25
C LYS A 76 14.50 13.36 1.44
N VAL A 77 13.30 13.91 1.37
CA VAL A 77 13.01 15.31 1.67
C VAL A 77 11.97 15.42 2.77
N PHE A 78 11.97 16.54 3.48
CA PHE A 78 11.07 16.78 4.61
C PHE A 78 10.56 18.22 4.60
N CYS A 79 9.32 18.41 5.03
CA CYS A 79 8.73 19.74 5.19
C CYS A 79 9.35 20.53 6.34
N SER A 80 10.04 19.86 7.27
CA SER A 80 10.69 20.45 8.45
C SER A 80 11.78 19.55 9.01
N GLU A 81 12.70 20.12 9.79
CA GLU A 81 13.73 19.36 10.53
C GLU A 81 13.07 18.40 11.53
N MET A 82 11.94 18.79 12.13
CA MET A 82 11.15 17.94 13.01
C MET A 82 10.69 16.66 12.30
N CYS A 83 10.23 16.76 11.05
CA CYS A 83 9.85 15.58 10.27
C CYS A 83 11.06 14.69 9.93
N GLN A 84 12.23 15.28 9.68
CA GLN A 84 13.46 14.51 9.47
C GLN A 84 13.81 13.71 10.73
N VAL A 85 13.81 14.36 11.91
CA VAL A 85 14.11 13.72 13.20
C VAL A 85 13.12 12.59 13.48
N LYS A 86 11.81 12.83 13.30
CA LYS A 86 10.79 11.80 13.50
C LYS A 86 10.95 10.63 12.53
N TRP A 87 11.27 10.89 11.26
CA TRP A 87 11.53 9.83 10.29
C TRP A 87 12.75 9.01 10.68
N THR A 88 13.88 9.64 10.98
CA THR A 88 15.10 8.94 11.41
C THR A 88 14.85 8.12 12.68
N GLY A 89 14.13 8.67 13.66
CA GLY A 89 13.75 7.96 14.88
C GLY A 89 12.85 6.76 14.64
N HIS A 90 11.81 6.91 13.81
CA HIS A 90 10.90 5.80 13.47
C HIS A 90 11.58 4.70 12.66
N GLN A 91 12.52 5.05 11.77
CA GLN A 91 13.25 4.07 10.97
C GLN A 91 14.29 3.31 11.82
N GLY A 92 14.97 4.02 12.72
CA GLY A 92 16.14 3.48 13.43
C GLY A 92 17.39 3.46 12.55
N LEU A 93 18.56 3.32 13.18
CA LEU A 93 19.86 3.45 12.52
C LEU A 93 20.06 2.42 11.39
N LEU A 94 19.65 1.18 11.62
CA LEU A 94 19.80 0.07 10.69
C LEU A 94 19.00 0.30 9.39
N ALA A 95 17.74 0.71 9.51
CA ALA A 95 16.91 1.01 8.34
C ALA A 95 17.41 2.26 7.60
N VAL A 96 17.85 3.30 8.32
CA VAL A 96 18.46 4.49 7.69
C VAL A 96 19.69 4.11 6.87
N GLN A 97 20.53 3.19 7.36
CA GLN A 97 21.66 2.66 6.59
C GLN A 97 21.20 1.93 5.32
N ALA A 98 20.15 1.11 5.41
CA ALA A 98 19.57 0.44 4.24
C ALA A 98 19.04 1.44 3.20
N TRP A 99 18.34 2.50 3.64
CA TRP A 99 17.89 3.57 2.75
C TRP A 99 19.04 4.30 2.06
N ARG A 100 20.17 4.52 2.76
CA ARG A 100 21.38 5.10 2.15
C ARG A 100 21.98 4.19 1.08
N GLN A 101 22.06 2.88 1.36
CA GLN A 101 22.54 1.90 0.39
C GLN A 101 21.64 1.85 -0.85
N LEU A 102 20.31 1.85 -0.67
CA LEU A 102 19.34 1.93 -1.75
C LEU A 102 19.49 3.22 -2.57
N HIS A 103 19.67 4.35 -1.89
CA HIS A 103 19.88 5.63 -2.57
C HIS A 103 21.15 5.61 -3.43
N SER A 104 22.28 5.18 -2.85
CA SER A 104 23.54 5.08 -3.58
C SER A 104 23.45 4.10 -4.77
N PHE A 105 22.77 2.96 -4.58
CA PHE A 105 22.56 1.96 -5.64
C PHE A 105 21.76 2.55 -6.80
N THR A 106 20.60 3.15 -6.53
CA THR A 106 19.73 3.74 -7.55
C THR A 106 20.40 4.91 -8.29
N GLN A 107 21.20 5.74 -7.60
CA GLN A 107 22.00 6.78 -8.25
C GLN A 107 23.03 6.20 -9.22
N SER A 108 23.79 5.19 -8.77
CA SER A 108 24.82 4.53 -9.58
C SER A 108 24.28 3.82 -10.82
N ARG A 109 22.98 3.51 -10.83
CA ARG A 109 22.28 2.80 -11.91
C ARG A 109 21.20 3.63 -12.59
N SER A 110 21.27 4.96 -12.49
CA SER A 110 20.28 5.88 -13.07
C SER A 110 19.97 5.63 -14.56
N LYS A 111 20.92 5.10 -15.34
CA LYS A 111 20.76 4.75 -16.76
C LYS A 111 19.91 3.48 -17.02
N PHE A 112 19.69 2.66 -16.00
CA PHE A 112 18.93 1.40 -16.06
C PHE A 112 17.57 1.51 -15.38
N VAL A 113 17.19 2.72 -14.94
CA VAL A 113 15.89 2.95 -14.32
C VAL A 113 14.82 2.95 -15.40
N THR A 114 13.86 2.04 -15.29
CA THR A 114 12.71 1.99 -16.19
C THR A 114 11.70 3.08 -15.85
N ASP A 115 10.99 3.57 -16.86
CA ASP A 115 9.86 4.47 -16.68
C ASP A 115 8.57 3.62 -16.76
N VAL A 116 7.93 3.44 -15.61
CA VAL A 116 6.79 2.51 -15.40
C VAL A 116 5.60 2.85 -16.31
N ASN A 117 5.51 4.09 -16.79
CA ASN A 117 4.46 4.53 -17.72
C ASN A 117 4.67 4.06 -19.17
N SER A 118 5.76 3.34 -19.46
CA SER A 118 6.14 2.98 -20.84
C SER A 118 5.95 1.50 -21.19
N ILE A 119 5.52 0.67 -20.23
CA ILE A 119 5.33 -0.76 -20.46
C ILE A 119 3.95 -0.98 -21.10
N PRO A 120 3.88 -1.49 -22.36
CA PRO A 120 2.60 -1.79 -22.97
C PRO A 120 1.88 -2.88 -22.16
N PRO A 121 0.54 -2.85 -22.06
CA PRO A 121 -0.25 -3.96 -21.51
C PRO A 121 -0.22 -5.14 -22.49
N SER A 122 0.94 -5.79 -22.64
CA SER A 122 1.21 -6.78 -23.67
C SER A 122 1.33 -8.20 -23.13
N THR A 123 1.25 -8.41 -21.81
CA THR A 123 1.23 -9.77 -21.23
C THR A 123 0.02 -9.94 -20.33
N SER A 124 -0.55 -11.15 -20.36
CA SER A 124 -1.66 -11.54 -19.50
C SER A 124 -1.26 -11.49 -18.03
N ARG A 125 -2.22 -11.18 -17.15
CA ARG A 125 -2.11 -11.34 -15.69
C ARG A 125 -1.59 -12.77 -15.39
N PRO A 126 -0.45 -12.92 -14.68
CA PRO A 126 0.12 -14.24 -14.41
C PRO A 126 -0.77 -14.99 -13.42
N SER A 127 -1.00 -16.28 -13.69
CA SER A 127 -1.78 -17.12 -12.78
C SER A 127 -1.03 -17.40 -11.49
N LYS A 128 -1.74 -17.84 -10.45
CA LYS A 128 -1.14 -18.25 -9.17
C LYS A 128 0.08 -19.17 -9.35
N PHE A 129 -0.02 -20.17 -10.22
CA PHE A 129 1.07 -21.11 -10.49
C PHE A 129 2.33 -20.41 -11.01
N VAL A 130 2.16 -19.45 -11.92
CA VAL A 130 3.27 -18.67 -12.48
C VAL A 130 3.88 -17.76 -11.42
N VAL A 131 3.06 -17.13 -10.58
CA VAL A 131 3.51 -16.33 -9.43
C VAL A 131 4.34 -17.17 -8.47
N ASP A 132 3.84 -18.34 -8.06
CA ASP A 132 4.53 -19.26 -7.16
C ASP A 132 5.89 -19.70 -7.74
N ALA A 133 5.91 -20.07 -9.03
CA ALA A 133 7.14 -20.47 -9.71
C ALA A 133 8.16 -19.33 -9.85
N GLY A 134 7.71 -18.10 -10.10
CA GLY A 134 8.57 -16.92 -10.20
C GLY A 134 9.30 -16.63 -8.89
N TRP A 135 8.56 -16.61 -7.77
CA TRP A 135 9.14 -16.40 -6.44
C TRP A 135 10.07 -17.54 -6.01
N ALA A 136 9.71 -18.80 -6.26
CA ALA A 136 10.57 -19.95 -5.97
C ALA A 136 11.91 -19.87 -6.74
N LYS A 137 11.86 -19.50 -8.02
CA LYS A 137 13.06 -19.28 -8.84
C LYS A 137 13.95 -18.16 -8.27
N ALA A 138 13.35 -17.10 -7.74
CA ALA A 138 14.10 -16.01 -7.11
C ALA A 138 14.77 -16.48 -5.81
N ASP A 139 14.09 -17.26 -4.96
CA ASP A 139 14.70 -17.83 -3.75
C ASP A 139 15.87 -18.75 -4.05
N ASP A 140 15.75 -19.62 -5.05
CA ASP A 140 16.86 -20.46 -5.51
C ASP A 140 18.07 -19.62 -5.97
N ALA A 141 17.81 -18.52 -6.69
CA ALA A 141 18.86 -17.60 -7.13
C ALA A 141 19.55 -16.89 -5.96
N ARG A 142 18.78 -16.52 -4.93
CA ARG A 142 19.32 -15.95 -3.69
C ARG A 142 20.19 -16.95 -2.95
N LEU A 143 19.73 -18.18 -2.74
CA LEU A 143 20.48 -19.22 -2.03
C LEU A 143 21.81 -19.53 -2.73
N ARG A 144 21.78 -19.63 -4.07
CA ARG A 144 23.01 -19.77 -4.88
C ARG A 144 23.98 -18.60 -4.67
N THR A 145 23.45 -17.39 -4.57
CA THR A 145 24.27 -16.17 -4.36
C THR A 145 24.87 -16.13 -2.96
N GLN A 146 24.13 -16.55 -1.94
CA GLN A 146 24.61 -16.61 -0.55
C GLN A 146 25.69 -17.69 -0.35
N ASN A 147 25.56 -18.83 -1.02
CA ASN A 147 26.52 -19.94 -0.94
C ASN A 147 27.74 -19.75 -1.87
N ALA A 148 27.74 -18.74 -2.73
CA ALA A 148 28.85 -18.49 -3.65
C ALA A 148 30.08 -17.97 -2.91
N THR A 149 31.22 -18.64 -3.10
CA THR A 149 32.52 -18.21 -2.55
C THR A 149 33.04 -16.90 -3.14
N ARG A 150 32.48 -16.48 -4.29
CA ARG A 150 32.69 -15.15 -4.89
C ARG A 150 31.34 -14.45 -5.03
N LYS A 151 31.27 -13.18 -4.60
CA LYS A 151 30.10 -12.33 -4.86
C LYS A 151 29.85 -12.28 -6.37
N PRO A 152 28.66 -12.68 -6.87
CA PRO A 152 28.34 -12.54 -8.27
C PRO A 152 28.41 -11.06 -8.65
N LYS A 153 29.06 -10.75 -9.77
CA LYS A 153 29.01 -9.39 -10.32
C LYS A 153 27.56 -9.12 -10.73
N PRO A 154 26.93 -8.03 -10.25
CA PRO A 154 25.58 -7.69 -10.68
C PRO A 154 25.56 -7.56 -12.20
N SER A 155 24.58 -8.20 -12.86
CA SER A 155 24.49 -8.09 -14.31
C SER A 155 24.35 -6.61 -14.67
N PRO A 156 25.14 -6.09 -15.63
CA PRO A 156 25.08 -4.68 -15.98
C PRO A 156 23.72 -4.25 -16.55
N SER A 157 22.89 -5.19 -17.04
CA SER A 157 21.75 -4.94 -17.92
C SER A 157 20.37 -5.06 -17.28
N GLN A 158 20.26 -5.36 -15.98
CA GLN A 158 18.96 -5.56 -15.36
C GLN A 158 18.29 -4.21 -15.07
N ALA A 159 17.08 -4.04 -15.60
CA ALA A 159 16.21 -2.91 -15.30
C ALA A 159 15.97 -2.76 -13.79
N ILE A 160 15.86 -1.51 -13.35
CA ILE A 160 15.61 -1.16 -11.95
C ILE A 160 14.36 -0.31 -11.86
N ASP A 161 13.47 -0.71 -10.97
CA ASP A 161 12.33 0.09 -10.54
C ASP A 161 12.58 0.60 -9.10
N PRO A 162 12.90 1.89 -8.92
CA PRO A 162 13.14 2.48 -7.60
C PRO A 162 11.90 2.49 -6.70
N ASP A 163 10.69 2.45 -7.27
CA ASP A 163 9.45 2.50 -6.52
C ASP A 163 9.13 1.11 -5.94
N ILE A 164 9.30 0.04 -6.74
CA ILE A 164 9.24 -1.34 -6.23
C ILE A 164 10.31 -1.57 -5.14
N LEU A 165 11.57 -1.17 -5.39
CA LEU A 165 12.62 -1.30 -4.39
C LEU A 165 12.29 -0.56 -3.09
N SER A 166 11.70 0.63 -3.18
CA SER A 166 11.31 1.43 -2.02
C SER A 166 10.16 0.78 -1.26
N LEU A 167 9.14 0.27 -1.95
CA LEU A 167 8.03 -0.45 -1.31
C LEU A 167 8.54 -1.67 -0.56
N LEU A 168 9.33 -2.53 -1.22
CA LEU A 168 9.83 -3.76 -0.61
C LEU A 168 10.76 -3.46 0.56
N LEU A 169 11.63 -2.45 0.46
CA LEU A 169 12.45 -2.03 1.60
C LEU A 169 11.60 -1.53 2.77
N SER A 170 10.57 -0.74 2.50
CA SER A 170 9.62 -0.26 3.53
C SER A 170 8.99 -1.44 4.29
N ALA A 171 8.55 -2.47 3.56
CA ALA A 171 7.96 -3.68 4.12
C ALA A 171 8.97 -4.53 4.90
N ILE A 172 10.18 -4.71 4.39
CA ILE A 172 11.25 -5.48 5.06
C ILE A 172 11.63 -4.83 6.39
N VAL A 173 11.76 -3.51 6.42
CA VAL A 173 12.05 -2.75 7.65
C VAL A 173 10.91 -2.92 8.66
N PHE A 174 9.67 -2.82 8.22
CA PHE A 174 8.52 -3.04 9.10
C PHE A 174 8.50 -4.47 9.65
N TYR A 175 8.63 -5.49 8.80
CA TYR A 175 8.70 -6.89 9.23
C TYR A 175 9.81 -7.16 10.25
N HIS A 176 10.99 -6.56 10.03
CA HIS A 176 12.12 -6.69 10.94
C HIS A 176 11.80 -6.16 12.34
N ASN A 177 11.15 -5.01 12.42
CA ASN A 177 10.84 -4.33 13.68
C ASN A 177 9.56 -4.87 14.35
N HIS A 178 8.61 -5.40 13.57
CA HIS A 178 7.23 -5.69 13.99
C HIS A 178 6.78 -7.10 13.59
N ARG A 179 7.63 -8.10 13.80
CA ARG A 179 7.39 -9.48 13.32
C ARG A 179 6.08 -10.10 13.80
N GLN A 180 5.66 -9.81 15.03
CA GLN A 180 4.39 -10.32 15.58
C GLN A 180 3.16 -9.66 14.93
N GLU A 181 3.24 -8.37 14.63
CA GLU A 181 2.16 -7.60 14.00
C GLU A 181 2.02 -7.97 12.51
N TRP A 182 3.10 -8.39 11.86
CA TRP A 182 3.06 -8.79 10.45
C TRP A 182 2.04 -9.89 10.16
N ASP A 183 2.09 -10.98 10.93
CA ASP A 183 1.25 -12.15 10.68
C ASP A 183 -0.23 -11.83 10.95
N SER A 184 -0.52 -11.03 11.97
CA SER A 184 -1.88 -10.71 12.37
C SER A 184 -2.50 -9.56 11.58
N GLU A 185 -1.68 -8.68 11.00
CA GLU A 185 -2.15 -7.49 10.29
C GLU A 185 -1.88 -7.54 8.78
N VAL A 186 -0.62 -7.66 8.34
CA VAL A 186 -0.28 -7.59 6.91
C VAL A 186 -0.65 -8.87 6.19
N LEU A 187 -0.28 -10.04 6.74
CA LEU A 187 -0.59 -11.34 6.15
C LEU A 187 -2.11 -11.58 6.10
N ALA A 188 -2.85 -11.05 7.08
CA ALA A 188 -4.31 -11.13 7.10
C ALA A 188 -5.00 -10.38 5.96
N LEU A 189 -4.28 -9.51 5.24
CA LEU A 189 -4.76 -8.79 4.05
C LEU A 189 -4.31 -9.44 2.73
N ALA A 190 -3.30 -10.32 2.75
CA ALA A 190 -2.68 -10.91 1.58
C ALA A 190 -3.52 -12.08 1.01
N MET A 191 -4.70 -11.75 0.49
CA MET A 191 -5.69 -12.71 -0.02
C MET A 191 -5.69 -12.85 -1.54
N ASP A 192 -5.03 -11.95 -2.27
CA ASP A 192 -4.90 -11.99 -3.73
C ASP A 192 -3.68 -12.82 -4.12
N ASP A 193 -3.91 -13.99 -4.70
CA ASP A 193 -2.88 -14.93 -5.13
C ASP A 193 -2.34 -14.64 -6.54
N GLU A 194 -2.88 -13.62 -7.22
CA GLU A 194 -2.49 -13.18 -8.55
C GLU A 194 -2.21 -11.66 -8.62
N PRO A 195 -1.48 -11.04 -7.68
CA PRO A 195 -1.52 -9.59 -7.47
C PRO A 195 -0.81 -8.75 -8.54
N TYR A 196 -0.19 -9.39 -9.53
CA TYR A 196 0.62 -8.73 -10.56
C TYR A 196 -0.22 -8.42 -11.79
N ARG A 197 0.05 -7.28 -12.44
CA ARG A 197 -0.71 -6.88 -13.63
C ARG A 197 -0.25 -7.58 -14.89
N SER A 198 0.98 -8.10 -14.89
CA SER A 198 1.65 -8.65 -16.07
C SER A 198 2.81 -9.57 -15.65
N GLN A 199 3.36 -10.36 -16.59
CA GLN A 199 4.55 -11.17 -16.30
C GLN A 199 5.78 -10.30 -15.99
N GLU A 200 5.91 -9.16 -16.67
CA GLU A 200 7.00 -8.21 -16.46
C GLU A 200 6.96 -7.58 -15.07
N ASP A 201 5.75 -7.30 -14.56
CA ASP A 201 5.53 -6.81 -13.20
C ASP A 201 6.03 -7.82 -12.16
N LEU A 202 5.69 -9.11 -12.30
CA LEU A 202 6.21 -10.19 -11.46
C LEU A 202 7.74 -10.31 -11.54
N ASP A 203 8.30 -10.28 -12.76
CA ASP A 203 9.74 -10.40 -12.99
C ASP A 203 10.50 -9.22 -12.36
N GLN A 204 9.97 -8.00 -12.42
CA GLN A 204 10.57 -6.81 -11.83
C GLN A 204 10.53 -6.85 -10.28
N HIS A 205 9.46 -7.39 -9.69
CA HIS A 205 9.39 -7.62 -8.24
C HIS A 205 10.40 -8.68 -7.78
N CYS A 206 10.47 -9.82 -8.47
CA CYS A 206 11.47 -10.87 -8.21
C CYS A 206 12.91 -10.34 -8.34
N ALA A 207 13.18 -9.53 -9.36
CA ALA A 207 14.45 -8.87 -9.58
C ALA A 207 14.81 -7.91 -8.44
N SER A 208 13.87 -7.08 -8.02
CA SER A 208 14.05 -6.08 -6.96
C SER A 208 14.31 -6.74 -5.61
N TYR A 209 13.63 -7.86 -5.31
CA TYR A 209 13.92 -8.70 -4.15
C TYR A 209 15.38 -9.18 -4.14
N LEU A 210 15.88 -9.70 -5.26
CA LEU A 210 17.27 -10.17 -5.36
C LEU A 210 18.28 -9.03 -5.21
N GLN A 211 17.98 -7.87 -5.80
CA GLN A 211 18.81 -6.67 -5.64
C GLN A 211 18.91 -6.26 -4.16
N LEU A 212 17.78 -6.17 -3.46
CA LEU A 212 17.75 -5.85 -2.02
C LEU A 212 18.52 -6.89 -1.19
N ALA A 213 18.34 -8.18 -1.46
CA ALA A 213 19.04 -9.24 -0.73
C ALA A 213 20.58 -9.12 -0.78
N THR A 214 21.12 -8.49 -1.83
CA THR A 214 22.58 -8.22 -1.97
C THR A 214 23.02 -6.86 -1.42
N LEU A 215 22.07 -5.93 -1.27
CA LEU A 215 22.33 -4.54 -0.97
C LEU A 215 22.25 -4.23 0.54
N LEU A 216 21.31 -4.88 1.23
CA LEU A 216 20.94 -4.56 2.59
C LEU A 216 22.05 -4.89 3.62
N PRO A 217 22.05 -4.22 4.79
CA PRO A 217 22.92 -4.58 5.91
C PRO A 217 22.68 -6.03 6.34
N SER A 218 23.72 -6.71 6.83
CA SER A 218 23.67 -8.13 7.23
C SER A 218 22.50 -8.45 8.15
N ASP A 219 22.16 -7.52 9.04
CA ASP A 219 21.15 -7.73 10.08
C ASP A 219 19.72 -7.63 9.53
N LEU A 220 19.53 -6.99 8.36
CA LEU A 220 18.25 -6.96 7.64
C LEU A 220 18.09 -8.07 6.61
N VAL A 221 19.18 -8.71 6.18
CA VAL A 221 19.13 -9.82 5.20
C VAL A 221 18.20 -10.97 5.63
N PRO A 222 18.15 -11.40 6.91
CA PRO A 222 17.20 -12.42 7.36
C PRO A 222 15.73 -12.03 7.20
N SER A 223 15.42 -10.72 7.26
CA SER A 223 14.06 -10.19 7.11
C SER A 223 13.68 -9.95 5.65
N CYS A 224 14.65 -9.73 4.77
CA CYS A 224 14.43 -9.76 3.33
C CYS A 224 14.12 -11.22 2.95
N THR A 225 12.89 -11.58 2.64
CA THR A 225 12.52 -12.93 2.18
C THR A 225 11.50 -12.81 1.05
N SER A 226 11.37 -13.84 0.20
CA SER A 226 10.29 -13.89 -0.79
C SER A 226 8.92 -13.76 -0.12
N HIS A 227 8.72 -14.42 1.03
CA HIS A 227 7.50 -14.32 1.82
C HIS A 227 7.16 -12.86 2.14
N VAL A 228 8.09 -12.10 2.74
CA VAL A 228 7.83 -10.69 3.10
C VAL A 228 7.57 -9.82 1.87
N CYS A 229 8.41 -9.95 0.85
CA CYS A 229 8.30 -9.18 -0.39
C CYS A 229 7.02 -9.47 -1.17
N ARG A 230 6.62 -10.74 -1.24
CA ARG A 230 5.40 -11.19 -1.91
C ARG A 230 4.16 -10.76 -1.13
N THR A 231 4.13 -11.03 0.16
CA THR A 231 2.97 -10.74 1.02
C THR A 231 2.61 -9.27 1.04
N ILE A 232 3.57 -8.33 0.96
CA ILE A 232 3.20 -6.91 0.88
C ILE A 232 2.55 -6.53 -0.46
N VAL A 233 2.93 -7.18 -1.55
CA VAL A 233 2.32 -6.95 -2.88
C VAL A 233 0.91 -7.52 -2.90
N GLU A 234 0.72 -8.73 -2.37
CA GLU A 234 -0.59 -9.37 -2.19
C GLU A 234 -1.52 -8.55 -1.28
N ALA A 235 -1.00 -8.05 -0.16
CA ALA A 235 -1.76 -7.18 0.72
C ALA A 235 -2.10 -5.85 0.02
N GLY A 236 -1.15 -5.25 -0.71
CA GLY A 236 -1.33 -3.96 -1.36
C GLY A 236 -2.29 -3.95 -2.54
N SER A 237 -2.49 -5.07 -3.25
CA SER A 237 -3.21 -5.09 -4.53
C SER A 237 -4.66 -4.59 -4.44
N HIS A 238 -5.34 -4.88 -3.33
CA HIS A 238 -6.73 -4.45 -3.09
C HIS A 238 -6.91 -3.61 -1.81
N ASN A 239 -5.87 -3.47 -0.97
CA ASN A 239 -5.99 -2.82 0.34
C ASN A 239 -5.16 -1.53 0.49
N ALA A 240 -4.44 -1.11 -0.56
CA ALA A 240 -3.62 0.09 -0.49
C ALA A 240 -4.44 1.38 -0.55
N PHE A 241 -4.04 2.36 0.27
CA PHE A 241 -4.59 3.71 0.26
C PHE A 241 -3.66 4.64 -0.51
N GLY A 242 -4.23 5.46 -1.38
CA GLY A 242 -3.48 6.44 -2.16
C GLY A 242 -2.93 7.57 -1.30
N ILE A 243 -1.67 7.93 -1.54
CA ILE A 243 -1.07 9.17 -1.05
C ILE A 243 -1.38 10.24 -2.10
N ARG A 244 -2.38 11.08 -1.83
CA ARG A 244 -2.84 12.13 -2.76
C ARG A 244 -2.58 13.55 -2.24
N ALA A 245 -2.36 14.50 -3.14
CA ALA A 245 -2.16 15.92 -2.80
C ALA A 245 -3.46 16.54 -2.26
N GLY A 246 -3.46 17.14 -1.06
CA GLY A 246 -4.65 17.82 -0.52
C GLY A 246 -5.76 16.91 0.04
N GLY A 247 -5.54 15.60 0.14
CA GLY A 247 -6.55 14.64 0.64
C GLY A 247 -7.01 13.66 -0.44
N GLU A 248 -8.17 13.03 -0.28
CA GLU A 248 -8.70 12.07 -1.27
C GLU A 248 -9.12 12.72 -2.58
N ASP A 249 -9.69 13.93 -2.53
CA ASP A 249 -10.09 14.71 -3.71
C ASP A 249 -8.87 15.34 -4.42
N GLY A 250 -7.67 14.88 -4.09
CA GLY A 250 -6.41 15.29 -4.68
C GLY A 250 -6.20 14.70 -6.07
N GLU A 251 -6.04 15.59 -7.04
CA GLU A 251 -5.75 15.26 -8.45
C GLU A 251 -4.46 14.44 -8.59
N GLU A 252 -3.45 14.72 -7.77
CA GLU A 252 -2.13 14.08 -7.91
C GLU A 252 -1.99 12.84 -7.04
N TYR A 253 -1.76 11.70 -7.70
CA TYR A 253 -1.48 10.41 -7.09
C TYR A 253 0.03 10.25 -6.83
N LEU A 254 0.46 10.56 -5.61
CA LEU A 254 1.85 10.72 -5.21
C LEU A 254 2.55 9.40 -4.83
N GLY A 255 1.77 8.36 -4.60
CA GLY A 255 2.21 7.07 -4.08
C GLY A 255 1.06 6.32 -3.42
N TYR A 256 1.38 5.27 -2.69
CA TYR A 256 0.40 4.50 -1.92
C TYR A 256 1.01 3.85 -0.69
N ALA A 257 0.14 3.40 0.21
CA ALA A 257 0.52 2.84 1.50
C ALA A 257 -0.51 1.82 2.01
N VAL A 258 -0.05 0.83 2.78
CA VAL A 258 -0.88 -0.22 3.38
C VAL A 258 -1.15 0.12 4.85
N TYR A 259 -2.43 0.16 5.22
CA TYR A 259 -2.91 0.47 6.58
C TYR A 259 -3.86 -0.64 7.04
N PRO A 260 -3.35 -1.71 7.67
CA PRO A 260 -4.15 -2.90 7.92
C PRO A 260 -5.48 -2.66 8.64
N SER A 261 -5.48 -1.85 9.69
CA SER A 261 -6.68 -1.51 10.46
C SER A 261 -7.74 -0.78 9.62
N ALA A 262 -7.32 0.05 8.66
CA ALA A 262 -8.22 0.81 7.79
C ALA A 262 -8.80 -0.02 6.63
N SER A 263 -8.12 -1.12 6.25
CA SER A 263 -8.48 -1.94 5.09
C SER A 263 -9.71 -2.84 5.33
N TYR A 264 -10.28 -2.86 6.54
CA TYR A 264 -11.51 -3.61 6.86
C TYR A 264 -12.80 -2.85 6.51
N PHE A 265 -12.72 -1.56 6.22
CA PHE A 265 -13.92 -0.79 5.83
C PHE A 265 -14.29 -1.08 4.37
N ASN A 266 -15.44 -1.72 4.18
CA ASN A 266 -15.96 -2.02 2.86
C ASN A 266 -16.44 -0.77 2.10
N HIS A 267 -16.69 -0.96 0.81
CA HIS A 267 -17.21 0.08 -0.07
C HIS A 267 -18.72 0.31 0.08
N SER A 268 -19.14 1.58 0.05
CA SER A 268 -20.50 1.99 -0.29
C SER A 268 -20.48 3.21 -1.23
N CYS A 269 -21.41 3.26 -2.20
CA CYS A 269 -21.64 4.46 -3.02
C CYS A 269 -22.38 5.57 -2.27
N ALA A 270 -22.84 5.28 -1.05
CA ALA A 270 -23.35 6.21 -0.05
C ALA A 270 -22.64 5.89 1.28
N PRO A 271 -21.34 6.24 1.42
CA PRO A 271 -20.57 5.90 2.60
C PRO A 271 -21.10 6.64 3.83
N ASN A 272 -21.02 6.00 4.99
CA ASN A 272 -21.36 6.60 6.29
C ASN A 272 -20.12 6.99 7.10
N LEU A 273 -18.92 6.70 6.61
CA LEU A 273 -17.67 7.23 7.13
C LEU A 273 -17.13 8.37 6.27
N VAL A 274 -16.59 9.37 6.94
CA VAL A 274 -15.68 10.36 6.37
C VAL A 274 -14.28 10.03 6.85
N LYS A 275 -13.30 10.06 5.95
CA LYS A 275 -11.90 9.84 6.30
C LYS A 275 -11.04 11.03 5.92
N ARG A 276 -10.01 11.30 6.73
CA ARG A 276 -9.05 12.39 6.50
C ARG A 276 -7.65 11.87 6.80
N ARG A 277 -6.69 12.21 5.94
CA ARG A 277 -5.28 11.97 6.23
C ARG A 277 -4.76 13.04 7.20
N VAL A 278 -4.22 12.61 8.34
CA VAL A 278 -3.56 13.47 9.33
C VAL A 278 -2.08 13.08 9.40
N GLY A 279 -1.24 13.83 8.68
CA GLY A 279 0.15 13.45 8.47
C GLY A 279 0.25 12.10 7.75
N ARG A 280 0.82 11.09 8.44
CA ARG A 280 0.98 9.73 7.89
C ARG A 280 -0.10 8.74 8.32
N ALA A 281 -1.14 9.19 9.02
CA ALA A 281 -2.24 8.33 9.47
C ALA A 281 -3.56 8.73 8.80
N TRP A 282 -4.54 7.83 8.86
CA TRP A 282 -5.92 8.08 8.48
C TRP A 282 -6.80 8.11 9.72
N GLU A 283 -7.59 9.17 9.83
CA GLU A 283 -8.67 9.30 10.81
C GLU A 283 -10.00 9.00 10.09
N PHE A 284 -10.81 8.14 10.68
CA PHE A 284 -12.14 7.78 10.20
C PHE A 284 -13.18 8.21 11.23
N ALA A 285 -14.14 9.02 10.81
CA ALA A 285 -15.22 9.51 11.64
C ALA A 285 -16.58 9.26 10.99
N ALA A 286 -17.62 9.11 11.80
CA ALA A 286 -18.98 8.98 11.33
C ALA A 286 -19.41 10.25 10.57
N GLY A 287 -19.83 10.10 9.31
CA GLY A 287 -20.34 11.20 8.48
C GLY A 287 -21.79 11.58 8.80
N ARG A 288 -22.53 10.66 9.40
CA ARG A 288 -23.91 10.80 9.89
C ARG A 288 -24.08 9.97 11.17
N ASP A 289 -25.23 10.06 11.80
CA ASP A 289 -25.59 9.09 12.84
C ASP A 289 -25.68 7.68 12.22
N VAL A 290 -25.10 6.69 12.90
CA VAL A 290 -25.04 5.29 12.48
C VAL A 290 -25.69 4.44 13.57
N ARG A 291 -26.70 3.64 13.22
CA ARG A 291 -27.41 2.79 14.17
C ARG A 291 -26.64 1.51 14.46
N GLN A 292 -26.82 0.99 15.68
CA GLN A 292 -26.34 -0.33 16.06
C GLN A 292 -26.67 -1.38 14.98
N GLY A 293 -25.68 -2.18 14.59
CA GLY A 293 -25.81 -3.21 13.56
C GLY A 293 -25.60 -2.72 12.12
N GLU A 294 -25.48 -1.40 11.88
CA GLU A 294 -25.07 -0.90 10.57
C GLU A 294 -23.58 -1.16 10.30
N GLN A 295 -23.25 -1.44 9.04
CA GLN A 295 -21.87 -1.57 8.60
C GLN A 295 -21.24 -0.18 8.39
N LEU A 296 -19.98 -0.02 8.81
CA LEU A 296 -19.18 1.16 8.52
C LEU A 296 -18.51 1.02 7.15
N CYS A 297 -18.81 1.94 6.24
CA CYS A 297 -18.33 1.89 4.86
C CYS A 297 -17.70 3.21 4.42
N ILE A 298 -16.65 3.10 3.62
CA ILE A 298 -15.98 4.21 2.92
C ILE A 298 -16.29 4.16 1.42
N THR A 299 -15.92 5.20 0.66
CA THR A 299 -15.84 5.08 -0.81
C THR A 299 -14.45 4.62 -1.24
N TYR A 300 -14.40 3.79 -2.28
CA TYR A 300 -13.17 3.36 -2.95
C TYR A 300 -12.91 4.19 -4.23
N LEU A 301 -13.91 4.96 -4.67
CA LEU A 301 -13.89 5.74 -5.90
C LEU A 301 -13.44 7.20 -5.66
N GLY A 302 -12.95 7.52 -4.45
CA GLY A 302 -12.37 8.84 -4.15
C GLY A 302 -13.31 10.01 -4.43
N GLY A 303 -14.62 9.85 -4.23
CA GLY A 303 -15.62 10.89 -4.44
C GLY A 303 -16.21 10.94 -5.85
N GLU A 304 -15.61 10.27 -6.84
CA GLU A 304 -16.10 10.26 -8.23
C GLU A 304 -17.52 9.68 -8.31
N GLU A 305 -17.92 8.80 -7.38
CA GLU A 305 -19.26 8.21 -7.34
C GLU A 305 -20.41 9.22 -7.33
N LYS A 306 -20.14 10.48 -6.94
CA LYS A 306 -21.13 11.57 -6.95
C LYS A 306 -21.52 11.99 -8.37
N GLY A 307 -20.60 11.88 -9.34
CA GLY A 307 -20.83 12.25 -10.74
C GLY A 307 -21.12 11.06 -11.67
N LEU A 308 -20.96 9.83 -11.20
CA LEU A 308 -21.07 8.62 -12.03
C LEU A 308 -22.43 7.94 -11.86
N ARG A 309 -22.98 7.42 -12.97
CA ARG A 309 -24.20 6.58 -12.99
C ARG A 309 -23.93 5.18 -12.42
N LEU A 310 -24.97 4.47 -11.99
CA LEU A 310 -24.89 3.10 -11.44
C LEU A 310 -23.96 2.17 -12.22
N ALA A 311 -24.20 2.05 -13.54
CA ALA A 311 -23.44 1.14 -14.41
C ALA A 311 -21.94 1.47 -14.46
N GLU A 312 -21.61 2.77 -14.43
CA GLU A 312 -20.24 3.27 -14.46
C GLU A 312 -19.52 2.99 -13.13
N ARG A 313 -20.19 3.25 -12.00
CA ARG A 313 -19.65 2.92 -10.67
C ARG A 313 -19.37 1.42 -10.53
N ARG A 314 -20.34 0.58 -10.89
CA ARG A 314 -20.18 -0.88 -10.84
C ARG A 314 -19.09 -1.38 -11.80
N ARG A 315 -18.94 -0.81 -12.99
CA ARG A 315 -17.85 -1.18 -13.91
C ARG A 315 -16.49 -0.89 -13.29
N ARG A 316 -16.26 0.32 -12.78
CA ARG A 316 -14.99 0.69 -12.14
C ARG A 316 -14.66 -0.21 -10.95
N LEU A 317 -15.65 -0.52 -10.11
CA LEU A 317 -15.46 -1.41 -8.95
C LEU A 317 -15.12 -2.85 -9.36
N ARG A 318 -15.77 -3.38 -10.40
CA ARG A 318 -15.44 -4.71 -10.94
C ARG A 318 -14.05 -4.74 -11.55
N ASP A 319 -13.68 -3.73 -12.32
CA ASP A 319 -12.39 -3.69 -13.02
C ASP A 319 -11.21 -3.57 -12.03
N ALA A 320 -11.38 -2.85 -10.92
CA ALA A 320 -10.31 -2.59 -9.95
C ALA A 320 -10.33 -3.48 -8.70
N TRP A 321 -11.50 -3.98 -8.25
CA TRP A 321 -11.65 -4.80 -7.04
C TRP A 321 -12.43 -6.10 -7.25
N GLY A 322 -12.91 -6.40 -8.46
CA GLY A 322 -13.54 -7.69 -8.76
C GLY A 322 -14.93 -7.91 -8.16
N PHE A 323 -15.61 -6.88 -7.65
CA PHE A 323 -16.95 -7.03 -7.06
C PHE A 323 -18.00 -6.09 -7.66
N GLU A 324 -19.27 -6.47 -7.54
CA GLU A 324 -20.41 -5.62 -7.90
C GLU A 324 -21.03 -4.99 -6.65
N CYS A 325 -21.13 -3.65 -6.60
CA CYS A 325 -21.67 -2.97 -5.43
C CYS A 325 -23.19 -3.14 -5.31
N MET A 326 -23.60 -3.59 -4.12
CA MET A 326 -24.98 -3.81 -3.70
C MET A 326 -25.39 -2.92 -2.51
N CYS A 327 -24.76 -1.74 -2.33
CA CYS A 327 -25.17 -0.80 -1.28
C CYS A 327 -26.59 -0.26 -1.52
N GLU A 328 -27.21 0.32 -0.49
CA GLU A 328 -28.57 0.89 -0.51
C GLU A 328 -28.82 1.77 -1.75
N ARG A 329 -27.97 2.78 -1.98
CA ARG A 329 -28.05 3.65 -3.18
C ARG A 329 -28.05 2.86 -4.49
N CYS A 330 -27.22 1.83 -4.61
CA CYS A 330 -27.15 1.02 -5.83
C CYS A 330 -28.42 0.17 -6.03
N GLN A 331 -29.01 -0.34 -4.94
CA GLN A 331 -30.25 -1.12 -5.00
C GLN A 331 -31.44 -0.23 -5.37
N GLU A 332 -31.54 0.96 -4.77
CA GLU A 332 -32.57 1.97 -5.09
C GLU A 332 -32.49 2.40 -6.56
N GLU A 333 -31.30 2.77 -7.05
CA GLU A 333 -31.10 3.18 -8.44
C GLU A 333 -31.41 2.02 -9.43
N GLN A 334 -31.17 0.76 -9.04
CA GLN A 334 -31.49 -0.41 -9.86
C GLN A 334 -33.00 -0.67 -9.95
N GLY A 335 -33.72 -0.53 -8.84
CA GLY A 335 -35.18 -0.67 -8.81
C GLY A 335 -35.92 0.46 -9.53
N GLY A 336 -35.32 1.67 -9.59
CA GLY A 336 -35.90 2.83 -10.27
C GLY A 336 -35.86 2.81 -11.81
N HIS A 337 -35.11 1.90 -12.42
CA HIS A 337 -35.02 1.77 -13.90
C HIS A 337 -36.08 0.83 -14.52
N GLY A 338 -37.03 0.32 -13.72
CA GLY A 338 -38.15 -0.52 -14.18
C GLY A 338 -39.47 0.22 -14.45
N VAL A 339 -39.50 1.55 -14.32
CA VAL A 339 -40.69 2.36 -14.60
C VAL A 339 -40.31 3.51 -15.54
N SER A 340 -40.30 3.23 -16.84
CA SER A 340 -40.37 4.23 -17.91
C SER A 340 -41.07 3.64 -19.12
#